data_AF-A0A8S8XMX3-F1
#
_entry.id   AF-A0A8S8XMX3-F1
#
_cell.length_a   1.000
_cell.length_b   1.000
_cell.length_c   1.000
_cell.angle_alpha   90.00
_cell.angle_beta   90.00
_cell.angle_gamma   90.00
#
_symmetry.space_group_name_H-M   'P 1'
#
loop_
_entity.id
_entity.type
_entity.pdbx_description
1 polymer ?
#
loop_
_entity_poly.entity_id
_entity_poly.type
_entity_poly.pdbx_seq_one_letter_code
_entity_poly.pdbx_strand_id
1 'polypeptide(L)'
;MTAGSYMYIGPQGIVHGTTITLLNAARMHLNLPADKNLAGVTFVTSGLGGMSGAQAKAAVISGAACIVAEMNEHAAVKRHEQGWLTDISSDIDESIDLMVDAAQQGLPISVGFIGNIVELWERIVERGIKVDLGSDQTSLHNPYQGGYFPADYTFAESTHMMSANPEKFASEIKKYLAQTCQCNQHTL
;
A
#
# COMPACT_ATOMS: atom_id res chain seq x y z
N MET A 1 11.17 -9.71 -14.86
CA MET A 1 12.25 -10.54 -14.29
C MET A 1 11.94 -12.02 -14.36
N THR A 2 10.92 -12.54 -13.65
CA THR A 2 10.67 -13.99 -13.57
C THR A 2 9.61 -14.53 -14.55
N ALA A 3 8.79 -13.66 -15.14
CA ALA A 3 7.74 -14.05 -16.08
C ALA A 3 8.30 -14.67 -17.36
N GLY A 4 9.32 -14.06 -17.97
CA GLY A 4 9.95 -14.55 -19.20
C GLY A 4 10.97 -15.68 -18.97
N SER A 5 11.32 -15.98 -17.72
CA SER A 5 12.28 -17.04 -17.38
C SER A 5 11.62 -18.30 -16.80
N TYR A 6 10.28 -18.32 -16.67
CA TYR A 6 9.50 -19.44 -16.13
C TYR A 6 9.88 -19.86 -14.69
N MET A 7 10.36 -18.92 -13.89
CA MET A 7 10.80 -19.15 -12.50
C MET A 7 9.91 -18.45 -11.47
N TYR A 8 8.70 -18.03 -11.85
CA TYR A 8 7.77 -17.39 -10.92
C TYR A 8 7.17 -18.44 -9.98
N ILE A 9 7.65 -18.45 -8.74
CA ILE A 9 7.18 -19.34 -7.66
C ILE A 9 5.99 -18.76 -6.89
N GLY A 10 5.23 -17.85 -7.52
CA GLY A 10 4.27 -17.04 -6.81
C GLY A 10 4.94 -16.00 -5.91
N PRO A 11 4.22 -15.52 -4.90
CA PRO A 11 4.57 -14.35 -4.11
C PRO A 11 5.50 -14.64 -2.93
N GLN A 12 5.77 -15.92 -2.61
CA GLN A 12 6.52 -16.33 -1.43
C GLN A 12 7.92 -15.70 -1.36
N GLY A 13 8.64 -15.66 -2.49
CA GLY A 13 9.97 -15.03 -2.55
C GLY A 13 9.92 -13.53 -2.28
N ILE A 14 8.81 -12.87 -2.62
CA ILE A 14 8.61 -11.44 -2.41
C ILE A 14 8.24 -11.16 -0.95
N VAL A 15 7.38 -11.99 -0.34
CA VAL A 15 7.04 -11.86 1.08
C VAL A 15 8.31 -11.82 1.94
N HIS A 16 9.24 -12.75 1.73
CA HIS A 16 10.50 -12.77 2.49
C HIS A 16 11.34 -11.51 2.27
N GLY A 17 11.52 -11.09 1.02
CA GLY A 17 12.26 -9.87 0.69
C GLY A 17 11.64 -8.63 1.34
N THR A 18 10.33 -8.46 1.22
CA THR A 18 9.60 -7.33 1.81
C THR A 18 9.67 -7.35 3.34
N THR A 19 9.57 -8.52 4.00
CA THR A 19 9.75 -8.62 5.47
C THR A 19 11.12 -8.12 5.89
N ILE A 20 12.19 -8.51 5.18
CA ILE A 20 13.56 -8.05 5.48
C ILE A 20 13.67 -6.53 5.25
N THR A 21 13.07 -6.00 4.19
CA THR A 21 13.06 -4.56 3.93
C THR A 21 12.41 -3.78 5.06
N LEU A 22 11.22 -4.20 5.52
CA LEU A 22 10.52 -3.53 6.63
C LEU A 22 11.32 -3.58 7.93
N LEU A 23 11.88 -4.74 8.28
CA LEU A 23 12.71 -4.87 9.48
C LEU A 23 13.95 -3.98 9.43
N ASN A 24 14.61 -3.87 8.28
CA ASN A 24 15.79 -3.01 8.14
C ASN A 24 15.44 -1.53 8.10
N ALA A 25 14.34 -1.14 7.44
CA ALA A 25 13.85 0.24 7.47
C ALA A 25 13.57 0.68 8.91
N ALA A 26 12.86 -0.15 9.68
CA ALA A 26 12.58 0.11 11.09
C ALA A 26 13.86 0.24 11.95
N ARG A 27 14.86 -0.63 11.74
CA ARG A 27 16.15 -0.53 12.43
C ARG A 27 16.89 0.78 12.11
N MET A 28 16.88 1.19 10.84
CA MET A 28 17.60 2.38 10.36
C MET A 28 16.91 3.69 10.77
N HIS A 29 15.58 3.74 10.67
CA HIS A 29 14.82 4.98 10.80
C HIS A 29 14.11 5.12 12.16
N LEU A 30 13.77 4.01 12.82
CA LEU A 30 13.09 4.00 14.13
C LEU A 30 14.02 3.60 15.28
N ASN A 31 15.31 3.33 15.00
CA ASN A 31 16.31 2.86 15.97
C ASN A 31 15.87 1.60 16.74
N LEU A 32 15.08 0.73 16.10
CA LEU A 32 14.63 -0.51 16.73
C LEU A 32 15.80 -1.51 16.86
N PRO A 33 15.92 -2.21 18.01
CA PRO A 33 16.93 -3.25 18.20
C PRO A 33 16.83 -4.38 17.18
N ALA A 34 17.96 -5.02 16.86
CA ALA A 34 18.02 -6.06 15.84
C ALA A 34 17.17 -7.30 16.16
N ASP A 35 16.96 -7.59 17.44
CA ASP A 35 16.21 -8.73 17.98
C ASP A 35 14.71 -8.44 18.17
N LYS A 36 14.25 -7.21 17.90
CA LYS A 36 12.84 -6.82 18.01
C LYS A 36 12.10 -6.96 16.69
N ASN A 37 10.82 -7.28 16.81
CA ASN A 37 9.84 -7.19 15.72
C ASN A 37 9.29 -5.75 15.64
N LEU A 38 8.29 -5.55 14.79
CA LEU A 38 7.65 -4.26 14.53
C LEU A 38 6.35 -4.05 15.32
N ALA A 39 6.21 -4.71 16.47
CA ALA A 39 5.04 -4.52 17.32
C ALA A 39 4.91 -3.04 17.72
N GLY A 40 3.74 -2.46 17.45
CA GLY A 40 3.45 -1.05 17.67
C GLY A 40 3.95 -0.08 16.60
N VAL A 41 4.55 -0.59 15.52
CA VAL A 41 4.93 0.21 14.36
C VAL A 41 3.76 0.26 13.38
N THR A 42 3.46 1.46 12.90
CA THR A 42 2.49 1.72 11.84
C THR A 42 3.16 1.75 10.47
N PHE A 43 2.56 1.10 9.47
CA PHE A 43 3.07 1.05 8.11
C PHE A 43 1.97 1.35 7.09
N VAL A 44 2.17 2.36 6.24
CA VAL A 44 1.21 2.71 5.18
C VAL A 44 1.86 2.51 3.82
N THR A 45 1.18 1.79 2.94
CA THR A 45 1.62 1.55 1.57
C THR A 45 0.44 1.42 0.60
N SER A 46 0.73 1.10 -0.66
CA SER A 46 -0.24 1.02 -1.74
C SER A 46 0.03 -0.16 -2.68
N GLY A 47 -1.05 -0.59 -3.33
CA GLY A 47 -1.06 -1.65 -4.33
C GLY A 47 -1.23 -3.05 -3.74
N LEU A 48 -2.24 -3.76 -4.23
CA LEU A 48 -2.53 -5.17 -3.90
C LEU A 48 -2.49 -6.04 -5.17
N GLY A 49 -1.55 -5.74 -6.06
CA GLY A 49 -1.25 -6.51 -7.27
C GLY A 49 -0.64 -7.88 -6.96
N GLY A 50 -0.13 -8.57 -8.00
CA GLY A 50 0.45 -9.91 -7.83
C GLY A 50 1.67 -9.92 -6.90
N MET A 51 2.51 -8.89 -7.00
CA MET A 51 3.71 -8.72 -6.17
C MET A 51 3.45 -7.84 -4.94
N SER A 52 2.70 -6.74 -5.11
CA SER A 52 2.46 -5.76 -4.04
C SER A 52 1.52 -6.22 -2.95
N GLY A 53 0.68 -7.23 -3.23
CA GLY A 53 -0.08 -7.91 -2.17
C GLY A 53 0.80 -8.52 -1.07
N ALA A 54 2.05 -8.91 -1.39
CA ALA A 54 2.97 -9.50 -0.42
C ALA A 54 3.31 -8.56 0.74
N GLN A 55 3.16 -7.24 0.55
CA GLN A 55 3.40 -6.23 1.58
C GLN A 55 2.49 -6.42 2.80
N ALA A 56 1.22 -6.74 2.58
CA ALA A 56 0.26 -7.00 3.66
C ALA A 56 0.72 -8.15 4.55
N LYS A 57 1.12 -9.27 3.93
CA LYS A 57 1.61 -10.44 4.67
C LYS A 57 2.95 -10.18 5.34
N ALA A 58 3.85 -9.47 4.65
CA ALA A 58 5.17 -9.12 5.17
C ALA A 58 5.07 -8.23 6.42
N ALA A 59 4.16 -7.25 6.42
CA ALA A 59 3.89 -6.39 7.57
C ALA A 59 3.45 -7.20 8.79
N VAL A 60 2.45 -8.08 8.63
CA VAL A 60 1.97 -8.95 9.72
C VAL A 60 3.07 -9.89 10.24
N ILE A 61 3.85 -10.52 9.35
CA ILE A 61 4.99 -11.38 9.74
C ILE A 61 6.03 -10.58 10.53
N SER A 62 6.29 -9.34 10.12
CA SER A 62 7.23 -8.46 10.80
C SER A 62 6.69 -7.91 12.13
N GLY A 63 5.39 -8.02 12.40
CA GLY A 63 4.74 -7.55 13.63
C GLY A 63 4.07 -6.18 13.54
N ALA A 64 4.06 -5.54 12.38
CA ALA A 64 3.52 -4.19 12.20
C ALA A 64 1.99 -4.19 12.01
N ALA A 65 1.37 -3.05 12.32
CA ALA A 65 0.02 -2.72 11.90
C ALA A 65 0.09 -1.94 10.58
N CYS A 66 -0.59 -2.40 9.52
CA CYS A 66 -0.51 -1.75 8.22
C CYS A 66 -1.84 -1.47 7.54
N ILE A 67 -1.83 -0.42 6.71
CA ILE A 67 -2.85 -0.13 5.72
C ILE A 67 -2.22 -0.24 4.33
N VAL A 68 -2.92 -0.93 3.43
CA VAL A 68 -2.56 -1.00 2.00
C VAL A 68 -3.71 -0.43 1.18
N ALA A 69 -3.49 0.74 0.57
CA ALA A 69 -4.49 1.37 -0.31
C ALA A 69 -4.52 0.68 -1.69
N GLU A 70 -5.72 0.38 -2.18
CA GLU A 70 -5.96 -0.21 -3.49
C GLU A 70 -7.30 0.27 -4.05
N MET A 71 -7.29 0.83 -5.26
CA MET A 71 -8.53 1.28 -5.91
C MET A 71 -9.33 0.14 -6.54
N ASN A 72 -8.67 -0.97 -6.88
CA ASN A 72 -9.33 -2.16 -7.41
C ASN A 72 -9.82 -3.07 -6.27
N GLU A 73 -11.09 -2.93 -5.89
CA GLU A 73 -11.75 -3.77 -4.88
C GLU A 73 -11.55 -5.28 -5.12
N HIS A 74 -11.64 -5.73 -6.37
CA HIS A 74 -11.43 -7.15 -6.69
C HIS A 74 -10.00 -7.61 -6.34
N ALA A 75 -9.00 -6.74 -6.48
CA ALA A 75 -7.65 -7.06 -6.05
C ALA A 75 -7.56 -7.19 -4.53
N ALA A 76 -8.21 -6.30 -3.77
CA ALA A 76 -8.27 -6.35 -2.31
C ALA A 76 -8.99 -7.60 -1.79
N VAL A 77 -10.22 -7.86 -2.26
CA VAL A 77 -11.03 -9.03 -1.90
C VAL A 77 -10.24 -10.32 -2.12
N LYS A 78 -9.61 -10.47 -3.29
CA LYS A 78 -8.79 -11.65 -3.59
C LYS A 78 -7.64 -11.86 -2.58
N ARG A 79 -7.08 -10.80 -2.01
CA ARG A 79 -5.95 -10.88 -1.05
C ARG A 79 -6.45 -11.20 0.35
N HIS A 80 -7.63 -10.72 0.70
CA HIS A 80 -8.30 -11.14 1.93
C HIS A 80 -8.73 -12.61 1.88
N GLU A 81 -9.31 -13.08 0.78
CA GLU A 81 -9.64 -14.51 0.58
C GLU A 81 -8.40 -15.42 0.66
N GLN A 82 -7.24 -14.92 0.24
CA GLN A 82 -5.95 -15.62 0.36
C GLN A 82 -5.36 -15.58 1.78
N GLY A 83 -5.99 -14.86 2.72
CA GLY A 83 -5.52 -14.67 4.08
C GLY A 83 -4.27 -13.79 4.19
N TRP A 84 -4.10 -12.84 3.26
CA TRP A 84 -2.99 -11.87 3.28
C TRP A 84 -3.37 -10.54 3.91
N LEU A 85 -4.61 -10.13 3.71
CA LEU A 85 -5.24 -9.04 4.44
C LEU A 85 -6.04 -9.62 5.61
N THR A 86 -5.88 -9.02 6.78
CA THR A 86 -6.73 -9.32 7.94
C THR A 86 -8.13 -8.77 7.71
N ASP A 87 -8.24 -7.52 7.25
CA ASP A 87 -9.50 -6.80 7.08
C ASP A 87 -9.52 -5.99 5.77
N ILE A 88 -10.72 -5.62 5.33
CA ILE A 88 -10.94 -4.71 4.20
C ILE A 88 -11.95 -3.65 4.66
N SER A 89 -11.68 -2.39 4.34
CA SER A 89 -12.66 -1.31 4.51
C SER A 89 -12.60 -0.34 3.34
N SER A 90 -13.75 0.24 2.99
CA SER A 90 -13.86 1.38 2.08
C SER A 90 -14.02 2.71 2.82
N ASP A 91 -14.07 2.68 4.16
CA ASP A 91 -14.07 3.85 5.01
C ASP A 91 -12.63 4.17 5.43
N ILE A 92 -12.20 5.38 5.09
CA ILE A 92 -10.84 5.86 5.33
C ILE A 92 -10.56 6.04 6.82
N ASP A 93 -11.55 6.49 7.59
CA ASP A 93 -11.42 6.75 9.02
C ASP A 93 -11.42 5.44 9.79
N GLU A 94 -12.30 4.50 9.43
CA GLU A 94 -12.29 3.14 9.98
C GLU A 94 -10.93 2.45 9.72
N SER A 95 -10.40 2.57 8.50
CA SER A 95 -9.11 1.98 8.15
C SER A 95 -7.96 2.53 9.01
N ILE A 96 -7.95 3.85 9.24
CA ILE A 96 -6.98 4.52 10.10
C ILE A 96 -7.14 4.07 11.56
N ASP A 97 -8.37 4.02 12.06
CA ASP A 97 -8.68 3.65 13.44
C ASP A 97 -8.23 2.21 13.74
N LEU A 98 -8.55 1.26 12.86
CA LEU A 98 -8.11 -0.14 12.97
C LEU A 98 -6.59 -0.27 13.07
N MET A 99 -5.84 0.46 12.22
CA MET A 99 -4.38 0.44 12.25
C MET A 99 -3.83 1.03 13.55
N VAL A 100 -4.34 2.19 13.96
CA VAL A 100 -3.87 2.89 15.17
C VAL A 100 -4.15 2.07 16.42
N ASP A 101 -5.36 1.51 16.55
CA ASP A 101 -5.76 0.69 17.70
C ASP A 101 -4.92 -0.59 17.80
N ALA A 102 -4.68 -1.26 16.66
CA ALA A 102 -3.83 -2.44 16.61
C ALA A 102 -2.37 -2.11 16.98
N ALA A 103 -1.83 -1.00 16.47
CA ALA A 103 -0.49 -0.53 16.82
C ALA A 103 -0.38 -0.23 18.33
N GLN A 104 -1.34 0.47 18.92
CA GLN A 104 -1.34 0.75 20.37
C GLN A 104 -1.34 -0.53 21.22
N GLN A 105 -1.99 -1.59 20.74
CA GLN A 105 -2.03 -2.89 21.40
C GLN A 105 -0.83 -3.79 21.06
N GLY A 106 0.05 -3.37 20.14
CA GLY A 106 1.16 -4.19 19.65
C GLY A 106 0.71 -5.40 18.83
N LEU A 107 -0.50 -5.35 18.26
CA LEU A 107 -1.09 -6.43 17.48
C LEU A 107 -0.79 -6.23 15.99
N PRO A 108 -0.29 -7.26 15.28
CA PRO A 108 -0.08 -7.16 13.85
C PRO A 108 -1.41 -7.28 13.09
N ILE A 109 -1.66 -6.36 12.17
CA ILE A 109 -2.84 -6.34 11.31
C ILE A 109 -2.46 -5.85 9.91
N SER A 110 -3.20 -6.29 8.89
CA SER A 110 -3.13 -5.72 7.56
C SER A 110 -4.54 -5.36 7.06
N VAL A 111 -4.79 -4.07 6.89
CA VAL A 111 -6.07 -3.51 6.44
C VAL A 111 -5.95 -3.13 4.96
N GLY A 112 -6.83 -3.66 4.12
CA GLY A 112 -6.96 -3.26 2.72
C GLY A 112 -7.94 -2.10 2.60
N PHE A 113 -7.44 -0.89 2.36
CA PHE A 113 -8.28 0.27 2.13
C PHE A 113 -8.69 0.34 0.65
N ILE A 114 -10.00 0.28 0.36
CA ILE A 114 -10.53 0.43 -0.99
C ILE A 114 -10.66 1.93 -1.31
N GLY A 115 -9.61 2.49 -1.92
CA GLY A 115 -9.54 3.91 -2.22
C GLY A 115 -8.16 4.32 -2.72
N ASN A 116 -7.95 5.63 -2.89
CA ASN A 116 -6.67 6.14 -3.38
C ASN A 116 -5.70 6.39 -2.21
N ILE A 117 -4.42 6.07 -2.44
CA ILE A 117 -3.35 6.30 -1.46
C ILE A 117 -3.16 7.78 -1.09
N VAL A 118 -3.41 8.72 -2.01
CA VAL A 118 -3.26 10.16 -1.70
C VAL A 118 -4.36 10.61 -0.75
N GLU A 119 -5.62 10.21 -0.99
CA GLU A 119 -6.72 10.53 -0.07
C GLU A 119 -6.41 9.98 1.33
N LEU A 120 -5.88 8.75 1.41
CA LEU A 120 -5.42 8.16 2.67
C LEU A 120 -4.34 9.01 3.35
N TRP A 121 -3.31 9.44 2.62
CA TRP A 121 -2.25 10.29 3.19
C TRP A 121 -2.77 11.67 3.62
N GLU A 122 -3.58 12.32 2.80
CA GLU A 122 -4.21 13.61 3.12
C GLU A 122 -5.02 13.47 4.42
N ARG A 123 -5.83 12.41 4.55
CA ARG A 123 -6.62 12.17 5.74
C ARG A 123 -5.78 11.88 6.98
N ILE A 124 -4.70 11.11 6.84
CA ILE A 124 -3.74 10.85 7.94
C ILE A 124 -3.12 12.17 8.44
N VAL A 125 -2.72 13.04 7.52
CA VAL A 125 -2.14 14.36 7.83
C VAL A 125 -3.18 15.26 8.50
N GLU A 126 -4.40 15.34 7.96
CA GLU A 126 -5.52 16.10 8.54
C GLU A 126 -5.82 15.67 9.98
N ARG A 127 -5.79 14.36 10.25
CA ARG A 127 -6.03 13.80 11.58
C ARG A 127 -4.83 13.91 12.52
N GLY A 128 -3.67 14.35 12.03
CA GLY A 128 -2.44 14.45 12.82
C GLY A 128 -1.92 13.08 13.28
N ILE A 129 -2.24 12.01 12.56
CA ILE A 129 -1.77 10.66 12.89
C ILE A 129 -0.32 10.51 12.42
N LYS A 130 0.56 10.12 13.33
CA LYS A 130 1.95 9.82 12.99
C LYS A 130 2.04 8.40 12.42
N VAL A 131 2.57 8.29 11.20
CA VAL A 131 2.93 7.01 10.59
C VAL A 131 4.44 6.80 10.72
N ASP A 132 4.86 5.61 11.13
CA ASP A 132 6.26 5.30 11.36
C ASP A 132 7.02 4.94 10.08
N LEU A 133 6.36 4.22 9.16
CA LEU A 133 6.93 3.82 7.86
C LEU A 133 5.92 4.08 6.73
N GLY A 134 6.38 4.72 5.66
CA GLY A 134 5.62 4.92 4.42
C GLY A 134 6.31 4.27 3.21
N SER A 135 5.53 3.71 2.28
CA SER A 135 6.04 3.21 1.00
C SER A 135 4.98 3.31 -0.09
N ASP A 136 5.37 3.02 -1.34
CA ASP A 136 4.45 2.84 -2.46
C ASP A 136 4.92 1.65 -3.32
N GLN A 137 4.00 0.78 -3.72
CA GLN A 137 4.28 -0.30 -4.67
C GLN A 137 3.21 -0.41 -5.75
N THR A 138 2.64 0.74 -6.14
CA THR A 138 1.84 0.83 -7.35
C THR A 138 2.69 0.55 -8.58
N SER A 139 2.06 0.16 -9.70
CA SER A 139 2.79 -0.23 -10.91
C SER A 139 3.18 0.98 -11.76
N LEU A 140 3.91 1.93 -11.18
CA LEU A 140 4.41 3.15 -11.85
C LEU A 140 5.39 2.88 -13.00
N HIS A 141 5.93 1.66 -13.09
CA HIS A 141 6.70 1.23 -14.27
C HIS A 141 5.85 1.11 -15.53
N ASN A 142 4.51 1.05 -15.39
CA ASN A 142 3.56 1.04 -16.49
C ASN A 142 2.29 1.84 -16.13
N PRO A 143 2.43 3.16 -15.91
CA PRO A 143 1.38 3.95 -15.29
C PRO A 143 0.17 4.11 -16.23
N TYR A 144 0.41 4.22 -17.54
CA TYR A 144 -0.62 4.49 -18.54
C TYR A 144 -1.44 3.27 -18.97
N GLN A 145 -1.09 2.06 -18.51
CA GLN A 145 -1.83 0.83 -18.83
C GLN A 145 -2.48 0.22 -17.58
N GLY A 146 -2.99 1.07 -16.68
CA GLY A 146 -3.67 0.64 -15.46
C GLY A 146 -2.74 0.23 -14.33
N GLY A 147 -1.47 0.62 -14.41
CA GLY A 147 -0.54 0.47 -13.30
C GLY A 147 -0.73 1.53 -12.21
N TYR A 148 -1.41 2.63 -12.54
CA TYR A 148 -1.70 3.74 -11.63
C TYR A 148 -3.03 4.40 -12.00
N PHE A 149 -3.75 4.92 -11.01
CA PHE A 149 -5.07 5.53 -11.17
C PHE A 149 -5.14 6.88 -10.42
N PRO A 150 -5.61 7.96 -11.06
CA PRO A 150 -5.77 9.28 -10.42
C PRO A 150 -6.91 9.27 -9.38
N ALA A 151 -6.80 10.00 -8.25
CA ALA A 151 -7.90 10.05 -7.25
C ALA A 151 -9.14 10.81 -7.72
N ASP A 152 -8.99 11.77 -8.64
CA ASP A 152 -10.13 12.55 -9.17
C ASP A 152 -11.18 11.68 -9.90
N TYR A 153 -10.92 10.38 -10.08
CA TYR A 153 -11.75 9.44 -10.84
C TYR A 153 -11.88 8.11 -10.11
N THR A 154 -13.07 7.50 -10.22
CA THR A 154 -13.27 6.12 -9.76
C THR A 154 -12.45 5.14 -10.60
N PHE A 155 -12.24 3.93 -10.08
CA PHE A 155 -11.58 2.85 -10.83
C PHE A 155 -12.28 2.56 -12.17
N ALA A 156 -13.62 2.57 -12.19
CA ALA A 156 -14.40 2.30 -13.40
C ALA A 156 -14.24 3.42 -14.45
N GLU A 157 -14.33 4.68 -14.02
CA GLU A 157 -14.13 5.85 -14.91
C GLU A 157 -12.71 5.87 -15.48
N SER A 158 -11.71 5.61 -14.63
CA SER A 158 -10.32 5.57 -15.05
C SER A 158 -10.06 4.44 -16.05
N THR A 159 -10.64 3.26 -15.81
CA THR A 159 -10.55 2.12 -16.74
C THR A 159 -11.20 2.44 -18.08
N HIS A 160 -12.35 3.12 -18.08
CA HIS A 160 -12.99 3.56 -19.31
C HIS A 160 -12.12 4.60 -20.05
N MET A 161 -11.62 5.62 -19.34
CA MET A 161 -10.76 6.68 -19.90
C MET A 161 -9.48 6.13 -20.53
N MET A 162 -8.86 5.12 -19.90
CA MET A 162 -7.66 4.47 -20.40
C MET A 162 -7.84 3.90 -21.81
N SER A 163 -9.05 3.40 -22.13
CA SER A 163 -9.37 2.87 -23.46
C SER A 163 -9.93 3.93 -24.42
N ALA A 164 -10.79 4.81 -23.92
CA ALA A 164 -11.52 5.78 -24.75
C ALA A 164 -10.70 7.05 -25.05
N ASN A 165 -9.83 7.47 -24.13
CA ASN A 165 -8.98 8.66 -24.30
C ASN A 165 -7.62 8.50 -23.57
N PRO A 166 -6.69 7.71 -24.14
CA PRO A 166 -5.40 7.42 -23.53
C PRO A 166 -4.53 8.66 -23.26
N GLU A 167 -4.62 9.69 -24.12
CA GLU A 167 -3.86 10.94 -23.94
C GLU A 167 -4.33 11.71 -22.70
N LYS A 168 -5.64 11.82 -22.51
CA LYS A 168 -6.21 12.43 -21.31
C LYS A 168 -5.82 11.63 -20.06
N PHE A 169 -5.93 10.30 -20.12
CA PHE A 169 -5.52 9.44 -19.01
C PHE A 169 -4.06 9.65 -18.62
N ALA A 170 -3.15 9.73 -19.59
CA ALA A 170 -1.74 10.00 -19.35
C ALA A 170 -1.49 11.41 -18.77
N SER A 171 -2.25 12.41 -19.19
CA SER A 171 -2.18 13.78 -18.64
C SER A 171 -2.60 13.83 -17.18
N GLU A 172 -3.73 13.21 -16.84
CA GLU A 172 -4.24 13.16 -15.45
C GLU A 172 -3.26 12.41 -14.53
N ILE A 173 -2.68 11.29 -14.98
CA ILE A 173 -1.63 10.59 -14.25
C ILE A 173 -0.44 11.51 -13.97
N LYS A 174 0.06 12.25 -14.97
CA LYS A 174 1.23 13.14 -14.76
C LYS A 174 0.95 14.24 -13.75
N LYS A 175 -0.22 14.88 -13.85
CA LYS A 175 -0.68 15.90 -12.88
C LYS A 175 -0.68 15.31 -11.47
N TYR A 176 -1.19 14.10 -11.35
CA TYR A 176 -1.37 13.44 -10.08
C TYR A 176 -0.06 12.98 -9.43
N LEU A 177 0.86 12.39 -10.21
CA LEU A 177 2.18 11.99 -9.70
C LEU A 177 2.97 13.18 -9.12
N ALA A 178 2.81 14.36 -9.72
CA ALA A 178 3.41 15.58 -9.17
C ALA A 178 2.85 15.95 -7.79
N GLN A 179 1.56 15.70 -7.53
CA GLN A 179 0.93 15.91 -6.22
C GLN A 179 1.37 14.87 -5.19
N THR A 180 1.43 13.58 -5.56
CA THR A 180 1.88 12.50 -4.66
C THR A 180 3.31 12.74 -4.17
N CYS A 181 4.20 13.23 -5.03
CA CYS A 181 5.57 13.59 -4.64
C CYS A 181 5.63 14.71 -3.58
N GLN A 182 4.64 15.60 -3.52
CA GLN A 182 4.57 16.66 -2.50
C GLN A 182 4.08 16.10 -1.15
N CYS A 183 3.11 15.18 -1.15
CA CYS A 183 2.59 14.57 0.08
C CYS A 183 3.62 13.69 0.80
N ASN A 184 4.46 12.97 0.05
CA ASN A 184 5.52 12.11 0.61
C ASN A 184 6.65 12.88 1.35
N GLN A 185 6.63 14.22 1.39
CA GLN A 185 7.57 14.99 2.20
C GLN A 185 7.25 14.98 3.71
N HIS A 186 6.09 14.43 4.09
CA HIS A 186 5.62 14.39 5.48
C HIS A 186 5.94 13.09 6.24
N THR A 187 6.60 12.13 5.59
CA THR A 187 7.08 10.89 6.20
C THR A 187 8.59 10.76 6.02
N LEU A 188 9.27 10.25 7.05
CA LEU A 188 10.68 9.86 7.00
C LEU A 188 10.84 8.47 6.40
#